data_AF-A0A7R9WRK0-F1
#
_entry.id   AF-A0A7R9WRK0-F1
#
_cell.length_a   1.000
_cell.length_b   1.000
_cell.length_c   1.000
_cell.angle_alpha   90.00
_cell.angle_beta   90.00
_cell.angle_gamma   90.00
#
_symmetry.space_group_name_H-M   'P 1'
#
loop_
_entity.id
_entity.type
_entity.pdbx_description
1 polymer ?
#
loop_
_entity_poly.entity_id
_entity_poly.type
_entity_poly.pdbx_seq_one_letter_code
_entity_poly.pdbx_strand_id
1 'polypeptide(L)'
;LPAPPPLPNETTFRLFDNQITILRGNDCNSLECVTGNNRASDRCVFQSETGWFAQRNRRYFILIHSALGGQGEFILSTTKSDKGAYDKRCHDAESIKIGESITQDTSYAAQAFGSYCGGFETTGAATWLKVVGNGKRLIASTCSTFTRYRSRILVLEGDDC
;
A
#
# COMPACT_ATOMS: atom_id res chain seq x y z
N LEU A 1 18.65 18.22 47.13
CA LEU A 1 18.22 18.15 45.72
C LEU A 1 16.70 18.01 45.71
N PRO A 2 15.94 18.84 44.99
CA PRO A 2 14.50 18.68 44.92
C PRO A 2 14.17 17.41 44.12
N ALA A 3 13.11 16.71 44.52
CA ALA A 3 12.65 15.51 43.83
C ALA A 3 12.25 15.83 42.39
N PRO A 4 12.45 14.90 41.43
CA PRO A 4 12.00 15.09 40.06
C PRO A 4 10.48 15.27 40.02
N PRO A 5 9.96 16.12 39.12
CA PRO A 5 8.52 16.32 38.98
C PRO A 5 7.83 15.00 38.63
N PRO A 6 6.59 14.79 39.11
CA PRO A 6 5.83 13.58 38.78
C PRO A 6 5.60 13.50 37.27
N LEU A 7 5.80 12.31 36.70
CA LEU A 7 5.47 12.03 35.31
C LEU A 7 3.97 12.30 35.10
N PRO A 8 3.57 12.99 34.01
CA PRO A 8 2.18 13.27 33.75
C PRO A 8 1.38 11.97 33.59
N ASN A 9 0.17 11.98 34.14
CA ASN A 9 -0.74 10.84 34.24
C ASN A 9 -1.05 10.18 32.88
N GLU A 10 -1.13 8.84 32.86
CA GLU A 10 -1.43 8.03 31.66
C GLU A 10 -2.91 8.10 31.24
N THR A 11 -3.52 9.28 31.12
CA THR A 11 -4.96 9.33 30.77
C THR A 11 -5.39 10.47 29.86
N THR A 12 -4.48 11.13 29.14
CA THR A 12 -4.86 11.92 27.96
C THR A 12 -3.73 12.08 26.93
N PHE A 13 -2.98 11.02 26.64
CA PHE A 13 -2.35 10.95 25.33
C PHE A 13 -3.46 10.61 24.34
N ARG A 14 -4.00 11.62 23.64
CA ARG A 14 -4.74 11.35 22.40
C ARG A 14 -3.71 10.73 21.48
N LEU A 15 -3.72 9.40 21.39
CA LEU A 15 -2.79 8.63 20.59
C LEU A 15 -2.71 9.28 19.21
N PHE A 16 -1.52 9.75 18.84
CA PHE A 16 -1.28 10.29 17.52
C PHE A 16 -1.34 9.12 16.54
N ASP A 17 -2.56 8.80 16.07
CA ASP A 17 -2.78 7.87 14.98
C ASP A 17 -2.39 8.59 13.69
N ASN A 18 -1.11 8.44 13.34
CA ASN A 18 -0.54 9.17 12.21
C ASN A 18 -0.98 8.52 10.91
N GLN A 19 -1.33 9.36 9.94
CA GLN A 19 -1.63 8.99 8.57
C GLN A 19 -0.59 9.62 7.66
N ILE A 20 -0.15 8.87 6.66
CA ILE A 20 0.78 9.34 5.63
C ILE A 20 0.05 9.42 4.30
N THR A 21 0.24 10.50 3.56
CA THR A 21 -0.26 10.65 2.19
C THR A 21 0.87 11.16 1.32
N ILE A 22 1.13 10.46 0.22
CA ILE A 22 2.11 10.84 -0.78
C ILE A 22 1.36 11.50 -1.92
N LEU A 23 1.76 12.72 -2.24
CA LEU A 23 1.15 13.56 -3.26
C LEU A 23 2.17 13.85 -4.37
N ARG A 24 1.70 14.12 -5.59
CA ARG A 24 2.52 14.60 -6.71
C ARG A 24 1.83 15.77 -7.39
N GLY A 25 2.60 16.65 -8.02
CA GLY A 25 2.04 17.79 -8.76
C GLY A 25 3.11 18.84 -8.99
N ASN A 26 2.75 19.89 -9.73
CA ASN A 26 3.67 20.98 -10.05
C ASN A 26 3.64 22.09 -8.99
N ASP A 27 2.52 22.24 -8.28
CA ASP A 27 2.33 23.19 -7.19
C ASP A 27 1.33 22.65 -6.14
N CYS A 28 1.19 23.35 -5.01
CA CYS A 28 0.35 22.94 -3.88
C CYS A 28 -1.16 22.96 -4.18
N ASN A 29 -1.60 23.62 -5.26
CA ASN A 29 -3.01 23.74 -5.64
C ASN A 29 -3.44 22.64 -6.61
N SER A 30 -2.48 21.95 -7.24
CA SER A 30 -2.72 20.90 -8.23
C SER A 30 -2.17 19.54 -7.78
N LEU A 31 -2.14 19.27 -6.48
CA LEU A 31 -1.60 18.02 -5.95
C LEU A 31 -2.57 16.86 -6.15
N GLU A 32 -2.08 15.77 -6.76
CA GLU A 32 -2.75 14.49 -6.90
C GLU A 32 -2.25 13.49 -5.85
N CYS A 33 -3.15 12.70 -5.28
CA CYS A 33 -2.79 11.59 -4.39
C CYS A 33 -2.12 10.47 -5.18
N VAL A 34 -0.92 10.07 -4.75
CA VAL A 34 -0.16 8.92 -5.27
C VAL A 34 -0.50 7.67 -4.46
N THR A 35 -0.47 7.79 -3.14
CA THR A 35 -0.80 6.71 -2.20
C THR A 35 -1.03 7.29 -0.81
N GLY A 36 -1.70 6.54 0.07
CA GLY A 36 -1.83 6.90 1.47
C GLY A 36 -1.89 5.65 2.34
N ASN A 37 -1.53 5.81 3.61
CA ASN A 37 -1.72 4.76 4.60
C ASN A 37 -2.07 5.37 5.96
N ASN A 38 -2.94 4.69 6.69
CA ASN A 38 -3.36 5.01 8.05
C ASN A 38 -3.10 3.84 9.02
N ARG A 39 -2.35 2.81 8.60
CA ARG A 39 -2.02 1.65 9.43
C ARG A 39 -0.76 0.97 8.91
N ALA A 40 0.35 1.05 9.63
CA ALA A 40 1.51 0.24 9.30
C ALA A 40 1.23 -1.27 9.52
N SER A 41 2.06 -2.10 8.91
CA SER A 41 2.05 -3.56 9.04
C SER A 41 1.92 -4.03 10.50
N ASP A 42 1.57 -5.29 10.75
CA ASP A 42 1.35 -5.92 12.07
C ASP A 42 2.46 -5.71 13.13
N ARG A 43 3.59 -5.09 12.75
CA ARG A 43 4.74 -4.73 13.59
C ARG A 43 4.70 -3.29 14.14
N CYS A 44 3.81 -2.42 13.67
CA CYS A 44 3.80 -1.00 14.06
C CYS A 44 2.37 -0.50 14.30
N VAL A 45 1.93 -0.54 15.56
CA VAL A 45 0.52 -0.34 15.96
C VAL A 45 0.04 1.12 15.86
N PHE A 46 0.94 2.10 16.04
CA PHE A 46 0.64 3.55 16.00
C PHE A 46 1.47 4.32 14.96
N GLN A 47 2.05 3.62 13.99
CA GLN A 47 2.86 4.23 12.94
C GLN A 47 2.20 4.00 11.58
N SER A 48 2.56 4.81 10.60
CA SER A 48 2.13 4.69 9.21
C SER A 48 3.35 4.58 8.30
N GLU A 49 3.31 3.61 7.39
CA GLU A 49 4.35 3.35 6.39
C GLU A 49 3.69 3.17 5.03
N THR A 50 4.20 3.78 3.98
CA THR A 50 3.72 3.56 2.62
C THR A 50 4.87 3.52 1.64
N GLY A 51 4.76 2.67 0.62
CA GLY A 51 5.68 2.59 -0.49
C GLY A 51 5.06 3.18 -1.75
N TRP A 52 5.86 3.87 -2.56
CA TRP A 52 5.49 4.30 -3.91
C TRP A 52 6.70 4.23 -4.84
N PHE A 53 6.44 4.12 -6.14
CA PHE A 53 7.48 4.25 -7.14
C PHE A 53 7.72 5.72 -7.49
N ALA A 54 8.88 6.25 -7.09
CA ALA A 54 9.27 7.61 -7.40
C ALA A 54 9.86 7.67 -8.82
N GLN A 55 9.17 8.37 -9.73
CA GLN A 55 9.67 8.63 -11.08
C GLN A 55 10.90 9.55 -11.02
N ARG A 56 11.85 9.31 -11.93
CA ARG A 56 13.07 10.13 -12.05
C ARG A 56 12.67 11.60 -12.27
N ASN A 57 13.32 12.50 -11.51
CA ASN A 57 13.11 13.95 -11.60
C ASN A 57 11.66 14.42 -11.34
N ARG A 58 10.80 13.59 -10.74
CA ARG A 58 9.47 14.03 -10.28
C ARG A 58 9.53 14.43 -8.81
N ARG A 59 8.81 15.51 -8.48
CA ARG A 59 8.64 15.96 -7.10
C ARG A 59 7.45 15.25 -6.47
N TYR A 60 7.66 14.81 -5.23
CA TYR A 60 6.63 14.22 -4.38
C TYR A 60 6.55 15.04 -3.09
N PHE A 61 5.34 15.14 -2.54
CA PHE A 61 5.06 15.81 -1.28
C PHE A 61 4.54 14.77 -0.29
N ILE A 62 5.13 14.72 0.90
CA ILE A 62 4.76 13.76 1.94
C ILE A 62 3.98 14.53 3.01
N LEU A 63 2.69 14.24 3.12
CA LEU A 63 1.80 14.81 4.13
C LEU A 63 1.65 13.83 5.29
N ILE A 64 2.11 14.23 6.49
CA ILE A 64 1.87 13.52 7.74
C ILE A 64 0.75 14.24 8.49
N HIS A 65 -0.33 13.53 8.80
CA HIS A 65 -1.50 14.11 9.45
C HIS A 65 -2.16 13.12 10.40
N SER A 66 -3.20 13.52 11.14
CA SER A 66 -3.90 12.63 12.07
C SER A 66 -5.38 12.53 11.72
N ALA A 67 -5.97 11.35 11.94
CA ALA A 67 -7.36 11.08 11.60
C ALA A 67 -8.37 11.90 12.43
N LEU A 68 -8.01 12.22 13.68
CA LEU A 68 -8.91 12.80 14.69
C LEU A 68 -8.34 14.08 15.35
N GLY A 69 -7.46 14.80 14.64
CA GLY A 69 -6.87 16.04 15.14
C GLY A 69 -5.87 15.85 16.28
N GLY A 70 -5.36 14.63 16.48
CA GLY A 70 -4.21 14.37 17.35
C GLY A 70 -2.96 15.10 16.86
N GLN A 71 -2.06 15.44 17.78
CA GLN A 71 -0.81 16.15 17.50
C GLN A 71 0.32 15.50 18.28
N GLY A 72 1.53 15.50 17.72
CA GLY A 72 2.70 14.91 18.35
C GLY A 72 3.94 15.01 17.46
N GLU A 73 5.09 14.70 18.04
CA GLU A 73 6.34 14.58 17.30
C GLU A 73 6.35 13.27 16.49
N PHE A 74 7.02 13.29 15.33
CA PHE A 74 7.20 12.11 14.50
C PHE A 74 8.63 12.04 13.96
N ILE A 75 9.09 10.82 13.73
CA ILE A 75 10.34 10.55 13.00
C ILE A 75 9.96 9.97 11.65
N LEU A 76 10.40 10.61 10.57
CA LEU A 76 10.23 10.11 9.20
C LEU A 76 11.58 9.60 8.68
N SER A 77 11.58 8.36 8.20
CA SER A 77 12.70 7.78 7.44
C SER A 77 12.22 7.46 6.04
N THR A 78 13.00 7.85 5.03
CA THR A 78 12.77 7.48 3.63
C THR A 78 13.93 6.62 3.16
N THR A 79 13.67 5.35 2.90
CA THR A 79 14.67 4.41 2.36
C THR A 79 14.25 3.93 0.99
N LYS A 80 15.23 3.56 0.17
CA LYS A 80 14.94 2.79 -1.05
C LYS A 80 14.58 1.38 -0.63
N SER A 81 13.54 0.82 -1.24
CA SER A 81 13.25 -0.61 -1.11
C SER A 81 14.04 -1.36 -2.18
N ASP A 82 15.05 -2.13 -1.76
CA ASP A 82 15.76 -3.07 -2.65
C ASP A 82 14.92 -4.34 -2.92
N LYS A 83 13.81 -4.52 -2.19
CA LYS A 83 12.80 -5.51 -2.55
C LYS A 83 12.12 -5.01 -3.82
N GLY A 84 12.48 -5.69 -4.92
CA GLY A 84 12.03 -5.44 -6.29
C GLY A 84 10.94 -4.41 -6.39
N ALA A 85 11.31 -3.21 -6.83
CA ALA A 85 10.41 -2.23 -7.38
C ALA A 85 9.76 -2.81 -8.65
N TYR A 86 8.97 -3.86 -8.49
CA TYR A 86 8.00 -4.22 -9.48
C TYR A 86 7.04 -3.05 -9.47
N ASP A 87 7.03 -2.31 -10.56
CA ASP A 87 5.95 -1.40 -10.86
C ASP A 87 4.68 -2.27 -10.84
N LYS A 88 4.03 -2.41 -9.69
CA LYS A 88 2.78 -3.17 -9.57
C LYS A 88 1.63 -2.27 -9.98
N ARG A 89 1.81 -1.51 -11.06
CA ARG A 89 0.71 -1.06 -11.91
C ARG A 89 0.38 -2.20 -12.87
N CYS A 90 -0.84 -2.19 -13.36
CA CYS A 90 -1.33 -3.19 -14.30
C CYS A 90 -0.48 -3.26 -15.60
N HIS A 91 0.17 -2.17 -16.02
CA HIS A 91 0.99 -2.11 -17.24
C HIS A 91 2.24 -3.01 -17.14
N ASP A 92 2.86 -3.01 -15.97
CA ASP A 92 4.09 -3.72 -15.66
C ASP A 92 3.83 -5.06 -14.93
N ALA A 93 2.58 -5.53 -14.97
CA ALA A 93 2.18 -6.80 -14.39
C ALA A 93 3.07 -7.95 -14.88
N GLU A 94 3.48 -8.83 -13.97
CA GLU A 94 4.29 -10.00 -14.31
C GLU A 94 3.49 -10.97 -15.18
N SER A 95 4.09 -11.40 -16.29
CA SER A 95 3.49 -12.37 -17.21
C SER A 95 3.61 -13.78 -16.65
N ILE A 96 2.48 -14.44 -16.42
CA ILE A 96 2.42 -15.84 -15.98
C ILE A 96 2.00 -16.76 -17.11
N LYS A 97 2.47 -18.02 -17.10
CA LYS A 97 2.05 -19.02 -18.07
C LYS A 97 0.87 -19.84 -17.53
N ILE A 98 -0.03 -20.25 -18.42
CA ILE A 98 -1.14 -21.14 -18.06
C ILE A 98 -0.57 -22.47 -17.55
N GLY A 99 -0.97 -22.88 -16.35
CA GLY A 99 -0.49 -24.10 -15.67
C GLY A 99 0.74 -23.90 -14.78
N GLU A 100 1.31 -22.70 -14.76
CA GLU A 100 2.39 -22.33 -13.85
C GLU A 100 1.85 -21.99 -12.46
N SER A 101 2.63 -22.31 -11.44
CA SER A 101 2.40 -21.82 -10.07
C SER A 101 3.56 -20.89 -9.68
N ILE A 102 3.22 -19.67 -9.29
CA ILE A 102 4.18 -18.67 -8.83
C ILE A 102 3.94 -18.30 -7.37
N THR A 103 4.98 -17.88 -6.67
CA THR A 103 4.90 -17.34 -5.31
C THR A 103 5.09 -15.84 -5.36
N GLN A 104 4.14 -15.08 -4.81
CA GLN A 104 4.14 -13.62 -4.81
C GLN A 104 3.91 -13.07 -3.40
N ASP A 105 4.42 -11.85 -3.18
CA ASP A 105 4.24 -11.11 -1.94
C ASP A 105 3.49 -9.79 -2.21
N THR A 106 2.43 -9.54 -1.44
CA THR A 106 1.64 -8.30 -1.48
C THR A 106 2.05 -7.30 -0.40
N SER A 107 2.95 -7.66 0.53
CA SER A 107 3.34 -6.82 1.69
C SER A 107 3.95 -5.47 1.32
N TYR A 108 4.42 -5.32 0.08
CA TYR A 108 5.03 -4.09 -0.45
C TYR A 108 4.29 -3.52 -1.66
N ALA A 109 3.10 -4.05 -1.96
CA ALA A 109 2.38 -3.62 -3.14
C ALA A 109 1.55 -2.36 -2.84
N ALA A 110 1.55 -1.41 -3.77
CA ALA A 110 0.70 -0.23 -3.68
C ALA A 110 -0.78 -0.66 -3.59
N GLN A 111 -1.61 0.15 -2.93
CA GLN A 111 -3.06 -0.05 -2.94
C GLN A 111 -3.53 -0.08 -4.40
N ALA A 112 -4.22 -1.15 -4.79
CA ALA A 112 -4.86 -1.23 -6.09
C ALA A 112 -6.10 -0.34 -6.05
N PHE A 113 -6.00 0.93 -6.47
CA PHE A 113 -7.17 1.78 -6.60
C PHE A 113 -7.91 1.51 -7.90
N GLY A 114 -9.24 1.44 -7.83
CA GLY A 114 -10.10 1.82 -8.96
C GLY A 114 -10.68 0.72 -9.84
N SER A 115 -10.56 -0.57 -9.51
CA SER A 115 -11.25 -1.60 -10.29
C SER A 115 -12.34 -2.32 -9.49
N TYR A 116 -13.59 -2.07 -9.92
CA TYR A 116 -14.79 -2.70 -9.40
C TYR A 116 -15.23 -3.78 -10.38
N CYS A 117 -14.91 -5.04 -10.09
CA CYS A 117 -15.55 -6.17 -10.76
C CYS A 117 -15.98 -7.21 -9.72
N GLY A 118 -17.23 -7.67 -9.82
CA GLY A 118 -17.82 -8.61 -8.86
C GLY A 118 -18.25 -8.02 -7.50
N GLY A 119 -18.33 -6.69 -7.35
CA GLY A 119 -18.85 -6.05 -6.13
C GLY A 119 -17.88 -6.00 -4.94
N PHE A 120 -16.59 -6.24 -5.18
CA PHE A 120 -15.56 -6.15 -4.16
C PHE A 120 -14.70 -4.92 -4.37
N GLU A 121 -14.50 -4.14 -3.30
CA GLU A 121 -13.55 -3.05 -3.30
C GLU A 121 -12.12 -3.57 -3.09
N THR A 122 -11.17 -3.02 -3.86
CA THR A 122 -9.74 -3.29 -3.74
C THR A 122 -9.12 -2.31 -2.73
N THR A 123 -9.40 -2.52 -1.44
CA THR A 123 -8.93 -1.61 -0.36
C THR A 123 -7.65 -2.07 0.34
N GLY A 124 -7.11 -3.24 -0.03
CA GLY A 124 -5.90 -3.82 0.56
C GLY A 124 -4.70 -3.85 -0.39
N ALA A 125 -3.55 -4.27 0.13
CA ALA A 125 -2.36 -4.49 -0.67
C ALA A 125 -2.59 -5.60 -1.71
N ALA A 126 -2.27 -5.33 -2.97
CA ALA A 126 -2.60 -6.21 -4.10
C ALA A 126 -1.51 -6.20 -5.16
N THR A 127 -1.38 -7.30 -5.91
CA THR A 127 -0.40 -7.41 -7.00
C THR A 127 -1.10 -7.63 -8.33
N TRP A 128 -0.59 -7.02 -9.40
CA TRP A 128 -1.04 -7.29 -10.76
C TRP A 128 -0.25 -8.44 -11.38
N LEU A 129 -0.96 -9.30 -12.10
CA LEU A 129 -0.42 -10.39 -12.93
C LEU A 129 -1.15 -10.36 -14.27
N LYS A 130 -0.46 -10.72 -15.36
CA LYS A 130 -1.07 -10.84 -16.69
C LYS A 130 -0.89 -12.22 -17.27
N VAL A 131 -1.92 -12.70 -17.97
CA VAL A 131 -1.93 -14.00 -18.63
C VAL A 131 -2.65 -13.86 -19.98
N VAL A 132 -2.09 -14.44 -21.02
CA VAL A 132 -2.72 -14.47 -22.35
C VAL A 132 -3.68 -15.66 -22.43
N GLY A 133 -4.94 -15.40 -22.77
CA GLY A 133 -5.95 -16.43 -22.96
C GLY A 133 -5.63 -17.38 -24.12
N ASN A 134 -6.06 -18.65 -24.01
CA ASN A 134 -5.83 -19.68 -25.03
C ASN A 134 -7.12 -20.23 -25.66
N GLY A 135 -8.24 -19.51 -25.51
CA GLY A 135 -9.56 -19.93 -25.99
C GLY A 135 -10.24 -21.02 -25.16
N LYS A 136 -9.65 -21.43 -24.01
CA LYS A 136 -10.25 -22.39 -23.07
C LYS A 136 -10.67 -21.71 -21.78
N ARG A 137 -11.50 -22.39 -20.99
CA ARG A 137 -11.83 -21.96 -19.62
C ARG A 137 -10.58 -21.99 -18.74
N LEU A 138 -10.18 -20.82 -18.24
CA LEU A 138 -9.10 -20.68 -17.27
C LEU A 138 -9.66 -20.57 -15.85
N ILE A 139 -8.91 -21.08 -14.87
CA ILE A 139 -9.25 -21.00 -13.44
C ILE A 139 -8.05 -20.41 -12.72
N ALA A 140 -8.22 -19.24 -12.10
CA ALA A 140 -7.24 -18.69 -11.17
C ALA A 140 -7.55 -19.19 -9.75
N SER A 141 -6.54 -19.64 -9.01
CA SER A 141 -6.71 -20.16 -7.65
C SER A 141 -5.51 -19.82 -6.79
N THR A 142 -5.78 -19.34 -5.56
CA THR A 142 -4.79 -19.18 -4.49
C THR A 142 -4.81 -20.33 -3.50
N CYS A 143 -5.59 -21.40 -3.79
CA CYS A 143 -5.73 -22.56 -2.91
C CYS A 143 -4.38 -23.28 -2.76
N SER A 144 -3.77 -23.12 -1.58
CA SER A 144 -2.42 -23.59 -1.29
C SER A 144 -2.19 -23.56 0.22
N THR A 145 -1.31 -24.44 0.73
CA THR A 145 -0.85 -24.42 2.14
C THR A 145 -0.02 -23.17 2.48
N PHE A 146 0.45 -22.44 1.46
CA PHE A 146 1.17 -21.18 1.61
C PHE A 146 0.24 -19.97 1.77
N THR A 147 -1.00 -20.04 1.26
CA THR A 147 -1.98 -18.94 1.39
C THR A 147 -2.73 -19.06 2.72
N ARG A 148 -2.22 -18.38 3.75
CA ARG A 148 -2.73 -18.49 5.13
C ARG A 148 -3.71 -17.39 5.55
N TYR A 149 -4.29 -16.69 4.59
CA TYR A 149 -5.24 -15.59 4.81
C TYR A 149 -6.35 -15.63 3.76
N ARG A 150 -7.44 -14.90 4.01
CA ARG A 150 -8.52 -14.75 3.02
C ARG A 150 -8.06 -13.84 1.89
N SER A 151 -7.77 -14.44 0.74
CA SER A 151 -7.45 -13.72 -0.49
C SER A 151 -8.70 -13.49 -1.33
N ARG A 152 -8.65 -12.48 -2.20
CA ARG A 152 -9.65 -12.22 -3.25
C ARG A 152 -8.91 -12.12 -4.57
N ILE A 153 -9.53 -12.62 -5.65
CA ILE A 153 -8.99 -12.56 -7.01
C ILE A 153 -9.93 -11.69 -7.85
N LEU A 154 -9.37 -10.70 -8.53
CA LEU A 154 -10.05 -9.88 -9.52
C LEU A 154 -9.49 -10.23 -10.90
N VAL A 155 -10.35 -10.46 -11.89
CA VAL A 155 -9.93 -10.72 -13.27
C VAL A 155 -10.54 -9.65 -14.15
N LEU A 156 -9.70 -8.98 -14.92
CA LEU A 156 -10.06 -7.93 -15.89
C LEU A 156 -9.53 -8.34 -17.26
N GLU A 157 -10.23 -7.95 -18.31
CA GLU A 157 -9.82 -8.12 -19.71
C GLU A 157 -9.56 -6.74 -20.33
N GLY A 158 -8.51 -6.62 -21.13
CA GLY A 158 -8.14 -5.40 -21.83
C GLY A 158 -6.76 -5.50 -22.48
N ASP A 159 -6.51 -4.67 -23.49
CA ASP A 159 -5.21 -4.56 -24.17
C ASP A 159 -4.23 -3.66 -23.41
N ASP A 160 -4.77 -2.71 -22.64
CA ASP A 160 -4.05 -1.83 -21.72
C ASP A 160 -4.93 -1.60 -20.49
N CYS A 161 -4.30 -1.07 -19.45
CA CYS A 161 -4.93 -0.75 -18.19
C CYS A 161 -4.68 0.72 -17.83
#